data_AF-A0A6N7IJE7-F1
#
_entry.id   AF-A0A6N7IJE7-F1
#
_cell.length_a   1.000
_cell.length_b   1.000
_cell.length_c   1.000
_cell.angle_alpha   90.00
_cell.angle_beta   90.00
_cell.angle_gamma   90.00
#
_symmetry.space_group_name_H-M   'P 1'
#
loop_
_entity.id
_entity.type
_entity.pdbx_description
1 polymer ?
#
loop_
_entity_poly.entity_id
_entity_poly.type
_entity_poly.pdbx_seq_one_letter_code
_entity_poly.pdbx_strand_id
1 'polypeptide(L)'
;MQDPPPDSYARLRQLPTDPDELLSHLYRHAPGDRPRSERAWMYVTETLGVYPVPPEVQAAMFGAAAKIPGVTLVRDSVDAAGRHGVAVALEVDGVQEQLIFDPETFRYLGQRGVVADAEEIGAPKGSLVRSIAILETKVVDQPPAPSPGTEGWPCAGE
;
A
#
# COMPACT_ATOMS: atom_id res chain seq x y z
N MET A 1 -27.04 8.98 -12.27
CA MET A 1 -25.57 9.10 -12.08
C MET A 1 -25.19 7.93 -11.19
N GLN A 2 -24.63 6.86 -11.76
CA GLN A 2 -24.21 5.69 -10.98
C GLN A 2 -22.98 6.11 -10.18
N ASP A 3 -22.99 5.96 -8.86
CA ASP A 3 -21.75 6.13 -8.08
C ASP A 3 -20.69 5.19 -8.64
N PRO A 4 -19.45 5.67 -8.84
CA PRO A 4 -18.41 4.81 -9.36
C PRO A 4 -18.11 3.70 -8.34
N PRO A 5 -17.67 2.52 -8.80
CA PRO A 5 -17.39 1.41 -7.89
C PRO A 5 -16.37 1.85 -6.82
N PRO A 6 -16.45 1.27 -5.60
CA PRO A 6 -15.77 1.76 -4.39
C PRO A 6 -14.22 1.84 -4.50
N ASP A 7 -13.68 1.21 -5.53
CA ASP A 7 -12.28 1.06 -5.91
C ASP A 7 -11.86 1.87 -7.15
N SER A 8 -12.76 2.70 -7.70
CA SER A 8 -12.46 3.53 -8.86
C SER A 8 -11.44 4.64 -8.58
N TYR A 9 -10.62 4.97 -9.59
CA TYR A 9 -9.69 6.10 -9.53
C TYR A 9 -10.39 7.44 -9.20
N ALA A 10 -11.62 7.64 -9.69
CA ALA A 10 -12.41 8.83 -9.39
C ALA A 10 -12.73 8.99 -7.89
N ARG A 11 -12.95 7.87 -7.19
CA ARG A 11 -13.20 7.88 -5.74
C ARG A 11 -11.91 8.08 -4.94
N LEU A 12 -10.79 7.52 -5.38
CA LEU A 12 -9.49 7.77 -4.74
C LEU A 12 -9.13 9.26 -4.76
N ARG A 13 -9.49 9.98 -5.83
CA ARG A 13 -9.32 11.44 -5.92
C ARG A 13 -10.20 12.26 -4.97
N GLN A 14 -11.22 11.65 -4.36
CA GLN A 14 -12.12 12.30 -3.41
C GLN A 14 -11.72 12.02 -1.95
N LEU A 15 -10.71 11.16 -1.72
CA LEU A 15 -10.19 10.93 -0.37
C LEU A 15 -9.56 12.23 0.17
N PRO A 16 -9.69 12.49 1.49
CA PRO A 16 -9.02 13.63 2.10
C PRO A 16 -7.50 13.58 1.87
N THR A 17 -6.91 14.72 1.53
CA THR A 17 -5.46 14.88 1.36
C THR A 17 -4.78 15.44 2.62
N ASP A 18 -5.56 15.80 3.65
CA ASP A 18 -5.05 16.06 4.99
C ASP A 18 -4.89 14.73 5.77
N PRO A 19 -3.73 14.45 6.39
CA PRO A 19 -3.52 13.20 7.13
C PRO A 19 -4.48 12.95 8.30
N ASP A 20 -4.89 13.98 9.04
CA ASP A 20 -5.80 13.82 10.18
C ASP A 20 -7.23 13.58 9.73
N GLU A 21 -7.67 14.29 8.69
CA GLU A 21 -8.97 14.06 8.05
C GLU A 21 -9.04 12.67 7.42
N LEU A 22 -7.96 12.25 6.74
CA LEU A 22 -7.88 10.92 6.13
C LEU A 22 -7.91 9.83 7.19
N LEU A 23 -7.10 9.93 8.25
CA LEU A 23 -7.13 8.95 9.34
C LEU A 23 -8.54 8.87 9.96
N SER A 24 -9.16 10.02 10.21
CA SER A 24 -10.53 10.10 10.73
C SER A 24 -11.55 9.45 9.79
N HIS A 25 -11.37 9.61 8.48
CA HIS A 25 -12.18 8.95 7.45
C HIS A 25 -12.00 7.42 7.50
N LEU A 26 -10.76 6.93 7.47
CA LEU A 26 -10.45 5.48 7.55
C LEU A 26 -11.05 4.84 8.79
N TYR A 27 -10.90 5.51 9.91
CA TYR A 27 -11.46 5.10 11.18
C TYR A 27 -12.98 5.01 11.27
N ARG A 28 -13.71 5.66 10.35
CA ARG A 28 -15.17 5.55 10.22
C ARG A 28 -15.60 4.54 9.15
N HIS A 29 -14.82 4.41 8.08
CA HIS A 29 -15.26 3.76 6.85
C HIS A 29 -14.44 2.53 6.44
N ALA A 30 -13.30 2.25 7.07
CA ALA A 30 -12.51 1.06 6.79
C ALA A 30 -13.29 -0.21 7.17
N PRO A 31 -13.50 -1.13 6.23
CA PRO A 31 -14.34 -2.32 6.42
C PRO A 31 -13.65 -3.37 7.30
N GLY A 32 -14.43 -4.33 7.80
CA GLY A 32 -13.96 -5.51 8.53
C GLY A 32 -14.20 -5.47 10.05
N ASP A 33 -13.86 -6.58 10.70
CA ASP A 33 -14.17 -6.81 12.13
C ASP A 33 -12.95 -6.74 13.06
N ARG A 34 -11.76 -6.49 12.51
CA ARG A 34 -10.51 -6.26 13.28
C ARG A 34 -10.59 -4.95 14.10
N PRO A 35 -9.71 -4.74 15.09
CA PRO A 35 -9.57 -3.45 15.77
C PRO A 35 -9.43 -2.28 14.79
N ARG A 36 -9.94 -1.10 15.19
CA ARG A 36 -10.01 0.10 14.33
C ARG A 36 -8.66 0.50 13.72
N SER A 37 -7.57 0.37 14.47
CA SER A 37 -6.20 0.65 14.02
C SER A 37 -5.75 -0.33 12.94
N GLU A 38 -5.94 -1.63 13.15
CA GLU A 38 -5.62 -2.67 12.17
C GLU A 38 -6.42 -2.50 10.87
N ARG A 39 -7.71 -2.17 10.96
CA ARG A 39 -8.52 -1.90 9.75
C ARG A 39 -8.01 -0.71 8.95
N ALA A 40 -7.62 0.37 9.63
CA ALA A 40 -7.03 1.53 8.97
C ALA A 40 -5.69 1.18 8.31
N TRP A 41 -4.84 0.40 8.99
CA TRP A 41 -3.58 -0.08 8.44
C TRP A 41 -3.80 -0.93 7.19
N MET A 42 -4.65 -1.97 7.27
CA MET A 42 -4.95 -2.85 6.15
C MET A 42 -5.50 -2.07 4.96
N TYR A 43 -6.41 -1.11 5.19
CA TYR A 43 -6.95 -0.28 4.12
C TYR A 43 -5.84 0.51 3.40
N VAL A 44 -4.90 1.10 4.13
CA VAL A 44 -3.77 1.84 3.53
C VAL A 44 -2.87 0.89 2.72
N THR A 45 -2.49 -0.24 3.30
CA THR A 45 -1.64 -1.26 2.67
C THR A 45 -2.24 -1.77 1.36
N GLU A 46 -3.52 -2.17 1.38
CA GLU A 46 -4.24 -2.65 0.20
C GLU A 46 -4.41 -1.55 -0.84
N THR A 47 -4.79 -0.34 -0.41
CA THR A 47 -5.08 0.74 -1.34
C THR A 47 -3.83 1.17 -2.11
N LEU A 48 -2.69 1.32 -1.42
CA LEU A 48 -1.41 1.67 -2.03
C LEU A 48 -0.83 0.52 -2.88
N GLY A 49 -1.05 -0.73 -2.46
CA GLY A 49 -0.51 -1.90 -3.14
C GLY A 49 -1.25 -2.29 -4.43
N VAL A 50 -2.54 -1.94 -4.53
CA VAL A 50 -3.42 -2.42 -5.60
C VAL A 50 -3.78 -1.31 -6.59
N TYR A 51 -3.99 -0.08 -6.14
CA TYR A 51 -4.55 0.98 -6.98
C TYR A 51 -3.53 2.07 -7.36
N PRO A 52 -3.73 2.74 -8.51
CA PRO A 52 -2.96 3.92 -8.86
C PRO A 52 -3.41 5.12 -8.04
N VAL A 53 -3.05 5.17 -6.76
CA VAL A 53 -3.45 6.26 -5.84
C VAL A 53 -2.86 7.60 -6.31
N PRO A 54 -3.62 8.71 -6.32
CA PRO A 54 -3.07 10.03 -6.64
C PRO A 54 -1.92 10.45 -5.70
N PRO A 55 -0.88 11.16 -6.16
CA PRO A 55 0.29 11.49 -5.34
C PRO A 55 -0.03 12.19 -4.00
N GLU A 56 -0.91 13.18 -4.00
CA GLU A 56 -1.31 13.90 -2.78
C GLU A 56 -2.00 12.98 -1.76
N VAL A 57 -2.77 12.00 -2.24
CA VAL A 57 -3.43 11.00 -1.39
C VAL A 57 -2.42 9.99 -0.85
N GLN A 58 -1.37 9.65 -1.61
CA GLN A 58 -0.28 8.80 -1.10
C GLN A 58 0.47 9.48 0.05
N ALA A 59 0.80 10.76 -0.10
CA ALA A 59 1.43 11.55 0.97
C ALA A 59 0.54 11.64 2.21
N ALA A 60 -0.77 11.85 2.01
CA ALA A 60 -1.75 11.83 3.09
C ALA A 60 -1.83 10.47 3.79
N MET A 61 -1.78 9.37 3.03
CA MET A 61 -1.77 7.99 3.57
C MET A 61 -0.52 7.71 4.39
N PHE A 62 0.66 8.18 3.98
CA PHE A 62 1.88 8.10 4.80
C PHE A 62 1.67 8.79 6.15
N GLY A 63 1.20 10.05 6.13
CA GLY A 63 0.96 10.83 7.35
C GLY A 63 -0.12 10.23 8.24
N ALA A 64 -1.20 9.70 7.66
CA ALA A 64 -2.29 9.05 8.37
C ALA A 64 -1.82 7.73 9.01
N ALA A 65 -1.10 6.91 8.26
CA ALA A 65 -0.55 5.64 8.75
C ALA A 65 0.44 5.86 9.90
N ALA A 66 1.31 6.87 9.80
CA ALA A 66 2.25 7.23 10.87
C ALA A 66 1.57 7.61 12.20
N LYS A 67 0.29 7.97 12.17
CA LYS A 67 -0.53 8.34 13.34
C LYS A 67 -1.35 7.18 13.91
N ILE A 68 -1.36 6.01 13.25
CA ILE A 68 -2.05 4.82 13.76
C ILE A 68 -1.31 4.30 14.99
N PRO A 69 -2.00 4.02 16.12
CA PRO A 69 -1.37 3.43 17.30
C PRO A 69 -0.64 2.12 16.98
N GLY A 70 0.61 2.00 17.42
CA GLY A 70 1.47 0.84 17.15
C GLY A 70 2.36 1.00 15.92
N VAL A 71 2.10 1.99 15.06
CA VAL A 71 2.96 2.28 13.91
C VAL A 71 4.24 2.99 14.36
N THR A 72 5.36 2.58 13.75
CA THR A 72 6.69 3.17 13.96
C THR A 72 7.24 3.72 12.65
N LEU A 73 8.14 4.70 12.75
CA LEU A 73 8.84 5.26 11.58
C LEU A 73 10.21 4.61 11.44
N VAL A 74 10.47 4.04 10.27
CA VAL A 74 11.76 3.52 9.85
C VAL A 74 12.38 4.52 8.88
N ARG A 75 13.48 5.15 9.30
CA ARG A 75 14.12 6.25 8.54
C ARG A 75 14.76 5.81 7.23
N ASP A 76 15.18 4.55 7.16
CA ASP A 76 15.81 3.96 6.00
C ASP A 76 15.33 2.53 5.82
N SER A 77 14.53 2.29 4.79
CA SER A 77 14.10 0.98 4.33
C SER A 77 14.35 0.85 2.83
N VAL A 78 14.61 -0.38 2.40
CA VAL A 78 14.98 -0.69 1.02
C VAL A 78 13.89 -1.55 0.40
N ASP A 79 13.34 -1.08 -0.72
CA ASP A 79 12.34 -1.82 -1.50
C ASP A 79 12.96 -2.96 -2.33
N ALA A 80 12.14 -3.73 -3.04
CA ALA A 80 12.64 -4.85 -3.85
C ALA A 80 13.53 -4.43 -5.04
N ALA A 81 13.48 -3.16 -5.46
CA ALA A 81 14.30 -2.60 -6.53
C ALA A 81 15.62 -2.02 -6.01
N GLY A 82 15.88 -2.08 -4.69
CA GLY A 82 17.08 -1.52 -4.07
C GLY A 82 17.01 -0.01 -3.82
N ARG A 83 15.83 0.60 -3.95
CA ARG A 83 15.64 2.03 -3.67
C ARG A 83 15.48 2.24 -2.17
N HIS A 84 16.18 3.23 -1.64
CA HIS A 84 16.07 3.67 -0.26
C HIS A 84 14.88 4.61 -0.09
N GLY A 85 14.11 4.42 0.97
CA GLY A 85 12.96 5.23 1.30
C GLY A 85 12.69 5.29 2.80
N VAL A 86 11.75 6.14 3.18
CA VAL A 86 11.21 6.20 4.54
C VAL A 86 10.02 5.24 4.64
N ALA A 87 9.88 4.51 5.74
CA ALA A 87 8.76 3.60 5.90
C ALA A 87 7.98 3.84 7.20
N VAL A 88 6.68 3.62 7.12
CA VAL A 88 5.84 3.35 8.30
C VAL A 88 5.77 1.84 8.49
N ALA A 89 5.83 1.39 9.73
CA ALA A 89 5.88 -0.03 10.04
C ALA A 89 4.92 -0.42 11.16
N LEU A 90 4.17 -1.51 10.98
CA LEU A 90 3.30 -2.12 11.98
C LEU A 90 3.60 -3.61 12.09
N GLU A 91 3.57 -4.13 13.30
CA GLU A 91 3.61 -5.58 13.53
C GLU A 91 2.20 -6.14 13.47
N VAL A 92 1.99 -7.12 12.58
CA VAL A 92 0.72 -7.81 12.37
C VAL A 92 1.02 -9.30 12.28
N ASP A 93 0.38 -10.11 13.13
CA ASP A 93 0.45 -11.58 13.11
C ASP A 93 1.91 -12.11 12.97
N GLY A 94 2.82 -11.61 13.84
CA GLY A 94 4.24 -12.01 13.90
C GLY A 94 5.17 -11.40 12.84
N VAL A 95 4.64 -10.57 11.92
CA VAL A 95 5.40 -9.92 10.83
C VAL A 95 5.40 -8.41 11.02
N GLN A 96 6.58 -7.78 10.96
CA GLN A 96 6.68 -6.34 10.79
C GLN A 96 6.50 -6.00 9.30
N GLU A 97 5.33 -5.46 8.97
CA GLU A 97 5.02 -4.91 7.67
C GLU A 97 5.52 -3.48 7.58
N GLN A 98 6.20 -3.14 6.49
CA GLN A 98 6.73 -1.82 6.20
C GLN A 98 6.15 -1.33 4.87
N LEU A 99 5.54 -0.16 4.87
CA LEU A 99 5.13 0.56 3.67
C LEU A 99 6.19 1.62 3.37
N ILE A 100 6.86 1.50 2.24
CA ILE A 100 8.05 2.28 1.88
C ILE A 100 7.65 3.40 0.93
N PHE A 101 8.08 4.61 1.24
CA PHE A 101 7.79 5.84 0.50
C PHE A 101 9.08 6.58 0.14
N ASP A 102 9.01 7.31 -0.95
CA ASP A 102 10.03 8.27 -1.34
C ASP A 102 10.14 9.38 -0.28
N PRO A 103 11.34 9.72 0.21
CA PRO A 103 11.50 10.62 1.36
C PRO A 103 11.22 12.09 1.04
N GLU A 104 11.22 12.47 -0.24
CA GLU A 104 10.98 13.86 -0.66
C GLU A 104 9.51 14.08 -1.04
N THR A 105 8.93 13.12 -1.75
CA THR A 105 7.60 13.24 -2.37
C THR A 105 6.52 12.44 -1.64
N PHE A 106 6.90 11.55 -0.73
CA PHE A 106 6.01 10.56 -0.10
C PHE A 106 5.19 9.74 -1.09
N ARG A 107 5.74 9.53 -2.30
CA ARG A 107 5.22 8.55 -3.25
C ARG A 107 5.54 7.15 -2.75
N TYR A 108 4.56 6.27 -2.76
CA TYR A 108 4.70 4.87 -2.41
C TYR A 108 5.64 4.15 -3.40
N LEU A 109 6.70 3.56 -2.85
CA LEU A 109 7.73 2.82 -3.58
C LEU A 109 7.48 1.32 -3.55
N GLY A 110 6.86 0.82 -2.47
CA GLY A 110 6.63 -0.60 -2.28
C GLY A 110 6.50 -0.99 -0.83
N GLN A 111 6.67 -2.27 -0.53
CA GLN A 111 6.44 -2.82 0.80
C GLN A 111 7.42 -3.94 1.11
N ARG A 112 7.73 -4.08 2.40
CA ARG A 112 8.65 -5.06 2.93
C ARG A 112 8.07 -5.69 4.20
N GLY A 113 8.04 -7.01 4.26
CA GLY A 113 7.66 -7.77 5.45
C GLY A 113 8.85 -8.51 6.01
N VAL A 114 9.12 -8.37 7.31
CA VAL A 114 10.18 -9.10 8.01
C VAL A 114 9.63 -9.79 9.24
N VAL A 115 10.16 -10.96 9.57
CA VAL A 115 9.77 -11.70 10.77
C VAL A 115 10.07 -10.86 12.01
N ALA A 116 9.05 -10.57 12.81
CA ALA A 116 9.16 -9.83 14.07
C ALA A 116 9.14 -10.77 15.28
N ASP A 117 8.31 -11.82 15.21
CA ASP A 117 8.23 -12.94 16.16
C ASP A 117 8.69 -14.24 15.49
N ALA A 118 9.79 -14.80 15.99
CA ALA A 118 10.39 -16.00 15.41
C ALA A 118 9.64 -17.29 15.79
N GLU A 119 8.98 -17.32 16.94
CA GLU A 119 8.25 -18.48 17.43
C GLU A 119 6.93 -18.62 16.69
N GLU A 120 6.20 -17.52 16.54
CA GLU A 120 4.92 -17.49 15.83
C GLU A 120 5.07 -17.85 14.34
N ILE A 121 6.12 -17.33 13.68
CA ILE A 121 6.36 -17.57 12.26
C ILE A 121 7.13 -18.89 11.99
N GLY A 122 7.93 -19.36 12.96
CA GLY A 122 8.81 -20.51 12.75
C GLY A 122 10.02 -20.21 11.86
N ALA A 123 10.47 -18.96 11.82
CA ALA A 123 11.64 -18.51 11.07
C ALA A 123 12.47 -17.49 11.89
N PRO A 124 13.78 -17.31 11.63
CA PRO A 124 14.59 -16.35 12.37
C PRO A 124 14.05 -14.92 12.30
N LYS A 125 14.11 -14.20 13.44
CA LYS A 125 13.76 -12.77 13.47
C LYS A 125 14.61 -11.98 12.48
N GLY A 126 13.97 -11.11 11.70
CA GLY A 126 14.59 -10.34 10.64
C GLY A 126 14.66 -11.06 9.28
N SER A 127 14.24 -12.32 9.19
CA SER A 127 14.07 -13.00 7.90
C SER A 127 13.06 -12.26 7.02
N LEU A 128 13.36 -12.15 5.73
CA LEU A 128 12.49 -11.50 4.76
C LEU A 128 11.30 -12.41 4.43
N VAL A 129 10.10 -11.93 4.70
CA VAL A 129 8.83 -12.61 4.36
C VAL A 129 8.33 -12.14 2.99
N ARG A 130 8.43 -10.83 2.73
CA ARG A 130 7.91 -10.21 1.51
C ARG A 130 8.72 -8.99 1.13
N SER A 131 8.91 -8.77 -0.16
CA SER A 131 9.49 -7.53 -0.69
C SER A 131 8.87 -7.22 -2.06
N ILE A 132 8.31 -6.03 -2.21
CA ILE A 132 7.68 -5.56 -3.45
C ILE A 132 8.19 -4.16 -3.77
N ALA A 133 8.38 -3.89 -5.05
CA ALA A 133 8.65 -2.55 -5.58
C ALA A 133 7.64 -2.21 -6.68
N ILE A 134 7.06 -1.02 -6.61
CA ILE A 134 6.28 -0.41 -7.68
C ILE A 134 7.25 0.30 -8.62
N LEU A 135 7.46 -0.27 -9.80
CA LEU A 135 8.41 0.26 -10.79
C LEU A 135 7.81 1.45 -11.55
N GLU A 136 6.61 1.26 -12.10
CA GLU A 136 5.90 2.28 -12.85
C GLU A 136 4.39 2.18 -12.59
N THR A 137 3.73 3.33 -12.61
CA THR A 137 2.27 3.43 -12.54
C THR A 137 1.84 4.49 -13.54
N LYS A 138 0.96 4.12 -14.48
CA LYS A 138 0.49 5.01 -15.53
C LYS A 138 -1.00 4.81 -15.77
N VAL A 139 -1.75 5.91 -15.75
CA VAL A 139 -3.14 5.92 -16.21
C VAL A 139 -3.12 6.15 -17.72
N VAL A 140 -3.76 5.25 -18.48
CA VAL A 140 -3.80 5.25 -19.94
C VAL A 140 -5.23 5.10 -20.44
N ASP A 141 -5.53 5.68 -21.60
CA ASP A 141 -6.88 5.62 -22.19
C ASP A 141 -7.18 4.27 -22.86
N GLN A 142 -6.13 3.51 -23.21
CA GLN A 142 -6.21 2.23 -23.88
C GLN A 142 -5.16 1.28 -23.28
N PRO A 143 -5.44 -0.04 -23.17
CA PRO A 143 -4.45 -1.00 -22.71
C PRO A 143 -3.21 -0.97 -23.64
N PRO A 144 -2.01 -1.18 -23.09
CA PRO A 144 -0.81 -1.26 -23.91
C PRO A 144 -0.93 -2.41 -24.91
N ALA A 145 -0.28 -2.26 -26.06
CA ALA A 145 -0.14 -3.38 -26.99
C ALA A 145 0.51 -4.57 -26.25
N PRO A 146 0.05 -5.81 -26.50
CA PRO A 146 0.65 -6.98 -25.89
C PRO A 146 2.15 -7.05 -26.20
N SER A 147 2.93 -7.55 -25.24
CA SER A 147 4.36 -7.75 -25.45
C SER A 147 4.61 -8.68 -26.65
N PRO A 148 5.66 -8.45 -27.45
CA PRO A 148 6.02 -9.32 -28.57
C PRO A 148 6.09 -10.79 -28.12
N GLY A 149 5.42 -11.70 -28.84
CA GLY A 149 5.35 -13.13 -28.48
C GLY A 149 4.13 -13.55 -27.64
N THR A 150 3.18 -12.65 -27.40
CA THR A 150 1.89 -12.96 -26.73
C THR A 150 0.75 -13.25 -27.73
N GLU A 151 1.05 -13.28 -29.03
CA GLU A 151 0.11 -13.61 -30.10
C GLU A 151 -0.22 -15.11 -30.04
N GLY A 152 -1.25 -15.49 -29.30
CA GLY A 152 -1.69 -16.89 -29.27
C GLY A 152 -2.58 -17.30 -28.10
N TRP A 153 -2.78 -16.46 -27.08
CA TRP A 153 -3.78 -16.77 -26.05
C TRP A 153 -5.13 -16.17 -26.43
N PRO A 154 -6.10 -16.96 -26.92
CA PRO A 154 -7.45 -16.45 -27.06
C PRO A 154 -7.94 -16.06 -25.66
N CYS A 155 -8.34 -14.79 -25.49
CA CYS A 155 -9.22 -14.44 -24.38
C CYS A 155 -10.45 -15.35 -24.53
N ALA A 156 -10.64 -16.29 -23.61
CA ALA A 156 -11.66 -17.30 -23.71
C ALA A 156 -13.05 -16.66 -23.58
N GLY A 157 -13.85 -16.75 -24.65
CA GLY A 157 -15.32 -16.81 -24.61
C GLY A 157 -16.05 -15.47 -24.69
N GLU A 158 -16.64 -15.21 -25.87
CA GLU A 158 -17.94 -14.53 -26.00
C GLU A 158 -19.09 -15.46 -25.61
#